data_AF-A0A9P6L6S1-F1
#
_entry.id   AF-A0A9P6L6S1-F1
#
_cell.length_a   1.000
_cell.length_b   1.000
_cell.length_c   1.000
_cell.angle_alpha   90.00
_cell.angle_beta   90.00
_cell.angle_gamma   90.00
#
_symmetry.space_group_name_H-M   'P 1'
#
loop_
_entity.id
_entity.type
_entity.pdbx_description
1 polymer ?
#
loop_
_entity_poly.entity_id
_entity_poly.type
_entity_poly.pdbx_seq_one_letter_code
_entity_poly.pdbx_strand_id
1 'polypeptide(L)'
;MSAPFIHIPKSSPVSGRALDFLGEFNRVAADPELGASIEQLQKAIHTTKPADGAVAKPDANDLVGILISENKEEWDKLLKNKFCYEYMKTKPKDDKPTLKGFEWYMRQDFLYLVKQCQYEADRSLRAKNTTEFKTSMSRVKTRPDNALPVYDACIAKSPDGLGINEYVVLSTPATEALNKYIALLTEVTKDQNWVMVLVAMIPCVQSYYRIAVDLHSNSTHKDTPWYKLWVETNVQWESSTVKQIEFFKTNYTEWKDHYPKAKEIFKKAIQAEIDLWGTALDPPKA
;
A
#
# COMPACT_ATOMS: atom_id res chain seq x y z
N MET A 1 -8.40 -19.26 16.32
CA MET A 1 -7.53 -18.43 15.47
C MET A 1 -6.79 -17.46 16.38
N SER A 2 -5.47 -17.38 16.27
CA SER A 2 -4.66 -16.37 16.94
C SER A 2 -5.04 -14.97 16.43
N ALA A 3 -4.87 -13.95 17.28
CA ALA A 3 -5.08 -12.57 16.87
C ALA A 3 -4.05 -12.16 15.78
N PRO A 4 -4.43 -11.33 14.79
CA PRO A 4 -3.49 -10.88 13.76
C PRO A 4 -2.35 -10.06 14.38
N PHE A 5 -1.15 -10.16 13.80
CA PHE A 5 0.02 -9.41 14.25
C PHE A 5 -0.19 -7.90 14.07
N ILE A 6 -0.55 -7.47 12.86
CA ILE A 6 -0.96 -6.11 12.53
C ILE A 6 -2.48 -6.00 12.70
N HIS A 7 -2.91 -5.09 13.59
CA HIS A 7 -4.32 -4.76 13.69
C HIS A 7 -4.69 -3.85 12.52
N ILE A 8 -5.69 -4.25 11.76
CA ILE A 8 -6.27 -3.44 10.70
C ILE A 8 -7.51 -2.77 11.28
N PRO A 9 -7.52 -1.43 11.46
CA PRO A 9 -8.69 -0.73 11.96
C PRO A 9 -9.91 -1.03 11.10
N LYS A 10 -11.09 -1.14 11.74
CA LYS A 10 -12.37 -1.31 11.02
C LYS A 10 -12.85 -0.01 10.34
N SER A 11 -12.04 1.05 10.30
CA SER A 11 -12.42 2.36 9.78
C SER A 11 -12.46 2.39 8.25
N SER A 12 -13.15 3.42 7.72
CA SER A 12 -13.65 3.55 6.35
C SER A 12 -12.71 3.00 5.27
N PRO A 13 -13.22 2.22 4.30
CA PRO A 13 -12.44 1.15 3.70
C PRO A 13 -11.73 1.56 2.40
N VAL A 14 -11.27 2.81 2.34
CA VAL A 14 -10.94 3.50 1.09
C VAL A 14 -9.45 3.40 0.70
N SER A 15 -8.65 2.66 1.47
CA SER A 15 -7.23 2.44 1.21
C SER A 15 -6.94 0.96 0.95
N GLY A 16 -7.63 0.40 -0.05
CA GLY A 16 -7.69 -1.05 -0.28
C GLY A 16 -6.32 -1.68 -0.57
N ARG A 17 -5.40 -0.97 -1.22
CA ARG A 17 -4.03 -1.47 -1.46
C ARG A 17 -3.24 -1.73 -0.20
N ALA A 18 -3.21 -0.76 0.70
CA ALA A 18 -2.48 -0.96 1.93
C ALA A 18 -3.22 -1.94 2.86
N LEU A 19 -4.55 -2.03 2.82
CA LEU A 19 -5.29 -3.11 3.49
C LEU A 19 -4.87 -4.51 2.96
N ASP A 20 -4.77 -4.68 1.63
CA ASP A 20 -4.28 -5.92 1.00
C ASP A 20 -2.88 -6.28 1.49
N PHE A 21 -1.99 -5.29 1.53
CA PHE A 21 -0.62 -5.49 1.97
C PHE A 21 -0.50 -5.82 3.46
N LEU A 22 -1.22 -5.11 4.33
CA LEU A 22 -1.27 -5.45 5.76
C LEU A 22 -1.85 -6.87 5.99
N GLY A 23 -2.80 -7.28 5.15
CA GLY A 23 -3.30 -8.65 5.10
C GLY A 23 -2.21 -9.67 4.75
N GLU A 24 -1.35 -9.38 3.78
CA GLU A 24 -0.22 -10.25 3.42
C GLU A 24 0.84 -10.35 4.53
N PHE A 25 1.15 -9.26 5.23
CA PHE A 25 2.01 -9.31 6.43
C PHE A 25 1.43 -10.24 7.49
N ASN A 26 0.14 -10.12 7.79
CA ASN A 26 -0.55 -10.99 8.74
C ASN A 26 -0.56 -12.45 8.31
N ARG A 27 -0.74 -12.71 7.00
CA ARG A 27 -0.70 -14.07 6.45
C ARG A 27 0.66 -14.71 6.63
N VAL A 28 1.74 -14.00 6.29
CA VAL A 28 3.11 -14.50 6.47
C VAL A 28 3.43 -14.70 7.95
N ALA A 29 3.10 -13.73 8.82
CA ALA A 29 3.33 -13.86 10.26
C ALA A 29 2.59 -15.06 10.89
N ALA A 30 1.45 -15.46 10.32
CA ALA A 30 0.65 -16.60 10.79
C ALA A 30 1.08 -17.95 10.18
N ASP A 31 2.01 -17.94 9.22
CA ASP A 31 2.48 -19.15 8.53
C ASP A 31 3.63 -19.77 9.33
N PRO A 32 3.50 -21.02 9.83
CA PRO A 32 4.53 -21.65 10.64
C PRO A 32 5.80 -22.00 9.84
N GLU A 33 5.74 -21.96 8.50
CA GLU A 33 6.88 -22.25 7.63
C GLU A 33 7.61 -20.99 7.15
N LEU A 34 7.07 -19.79 7.42
CA LEU A 34 7.63 -18.53 6.94
C LEU A 34 8.00 -17.58 8.09
N GLY A 35 9.28 -17.26 8.20
CA GLY A 35 9.77 -16.22 9.11
C GLY A 35 9.46 -16.48 10.59
N ALA A 36 9.40 -15.41 11.37
CA ALA A 36 9.15 -15.43 12.81
C ALA A 36 7.66 -15.60 13.14
N SER A 37 7.37 -16.36 14.20
CA SER A 37 6.01 -16.60 14.69
C SER A 37 5.36 -15.32 15.25
N ILE A 38 4.03 -15.31 15.33
CA ILE A 38 3.27 -14.21 15.96
C ILE A 38 3.77 -13.93 17.37
N GLU A 39 4.09 -14.95 18.18
CA GLU A 39 4.59 -14.79 19.54
C GLU A 39 5.98 -14.13 19.56
N GLN A 40 6.87 -14.49 18.63
CA GLN A 40 8.18 -13.87 18.49
C GLN A 40 8.04 -12.39 18.10
N LEU A 41 7.19 -12.11 17.11
CA LEU A 41 6.90 -10.77 16.64
C LEU A 41 6.27 -9.89 17.74
N GLN A 42 5.33 -10.44 18.53
CA GLN A 42 4.69 -9.70 19.63
C GLN A 42 5.68 -9.34 20.74
N LYS A 43 6.63 -10.23 21.06
CA LYS A 43 7.69 -9.96 22.04
C LYS A 43 8.67 -8.88 21.58
N ALA A 44 8.84 -8.70 20.27
CA ALA A 44 9.77 -7.73 19.70
C ALA A 44 9.26 -6.28 19.74
N ILE A 45 7.95 -6.04 19.88
CA ILE A 45 7.31 -4.70 19.78
C ILE A 45 7.78 -3.67 20.82
N HIS A 46 8.56 -4.06 21.84
CA HIS A 46 8.86 -3.21 22.99
C HIS A 46 9.87 -2.06 22.79
N THR A 47 10.38 -1.77 21.57
CA THR A 47 11.56 -0.89 21.45
C THR A 47 11.59 0.19 20.35
N THR A 48 10.58 0.36 19.48
CA THR A 48 10.75 1.22 18.29
C THR A 48 9.75 2.36 18.17
N LYS A 49 10.27 3.59 18.06
CA LYS A 49 9.51 4.78 17.64
C LYS A 49 9.57 4.92 16.11
N PRO A 50 8.55 5.51 15.46
CA PRO A 50 8.61 5.86 14.05
C PRO A 50 9.87 6.70 13.76
N ALA A 51 10.52 6.46 12.62
CA ALA A 51 11.65 7.27 12.18
C ALA A 51 11.16 8.69 11.82
N ASP A 52 11.19 9.60 12.79
CA ASP A 52 11.07 11.03 12.54
C ASP A 52 12.22 11.47 11.63
N GLY A 53 11.93 12.35 10.67
CA GLY A 53 12.79 12.71 9.54
C GLY A 53 14.13 13.40 9.85
N ALA A 54 14.68 13.28 11.06
CA ALA A 54 16.02 13.69 11.44
C ALA A 54 16.74 12.50 12.09
N VAL A 55 17.61 11.84 11.32
CA VAL A 55 18.00 10.44 11.51
C VAL A 55 19.21 10.31 12.45
N ALA A 56 18.99 9.74 13.64
CA ALA A 56 19.99 8.83 14.20
C ALA A 56 20.10 7.65 13.22
N LYS A 57 21.31 7.23 12.84
CA LYS A 57 21.56 6.14 11.88
C LYS A 57 20.62 4.95 12.19
N PRO A 58 19.83 4.44 11.22
CA PRO A 58 18.92 3.32 11.47
C PRO A 58 19.67 2.12 12.04
N ASP A 59 19.00 1.35 12.88
CA ASP A 59 19.50 0.05 13.36
C ASP A 59 19.89 -0.81 12.15
N ALA A 60 20.97 -1.59 12.27
CA ALA A 60 21.48 -2.42 11.16
C ALA A 60 20.47 -3.48 10.67
N ASN A 61 19.48 -3.83 11.50
CA ASN A 61 18.40 -4.75 11.20
C ASN A 61 17.11 -4.04 10.77
N ASP A 62 17.06 -2.71 10.80
CA ASP A 62 15.89 -1.94 10.34
C ASP A 62 15.93 -1.77 8.81
N LEU A 63 15.54 -2.82 8.09
CA LEU A 63 15.49 -2.81 6.63
C LEU A 63 14.69 -1.62 6.09
N VAL A 64 13.53 -1.31 6.71
CA VAL A 64 12.64 -0.23 6.24
C VAL A 64 13.34 1.13 6.39
N GLY A 65 13.93 1.40 7.55
CA GLY A 65 14.67 2.63 7.83
C GLY A 65 15.90 2.77 6.93
N ILE A 66 16.66 1.68 6.72
CA ILE A 66 17.80 1.64 5.80
C ILE A 66 17.36 1.96 4.38
N LEU A 67 16.35 1.27 3.85
CA LEU A 67 15.85 1.46 2.49
C LEU A 67 15.35 2.88 2.25
N ILE A 68 14.61 3.46 3.20
CA ILE A 68 14.13 4.85 3.14
C ILE A 68 15.31 5.83 3.16
N SER A 69 16.27 5.62 4.06
CA SER A 69 17.45 6.49 4.21
C SER A 69 18.32 6.48 2.95
N GLU A 70 18.58 5.31 2.37
CA GLU A 70 19.42 5.17 1.17
C GLU A 70 18.73 5.62 -0.13
N ASN A 71 17.40 5.77 -0.13
CA ASN A 71 16.61 6.28 -1.27
C ASN A 71 15.91 7.59 -0.91
N LYS A 72 16.53 8.42 -0.06
CA LYS A 72 15.91 9.63 0.52
C LYS A 72 15.37 10.60 -0.53
N GLU A 73 16.07 10.77 -1.66
CA GLU A 73 15.65 11.69 -2.71
C GLU A 73 14.35 11.23 -3.37
N GLU A 74 14.28 9.98 -3.83
CA GLU A 74 13.07 9.39 -4.40
C GLU A 74 11.95 9.30 -3.38
N TRP A 75 12.29 8.97 -2.13
CA TRP A 75 11.32 8.94 -1.03
C TRP A 75 10.68 10.31 -0.77
N ASP A 76 11.49 11.37 -0.76
CA ASP A 76 10.99 12.74 -0.60
C ASP A 76 10.13 13.17 -1.79
N LYS A 77 10.49 12.76 -3.02
CA LYS A 77 9.67 12.98 -4.23
C LYS A 77 8.31 12.32 -4.10
N LEU A 78 8.24 11.11 -3.55
CA LEU A 78 6.98 10.42 -3.27
C LEU A 78 6.14 11.18 -2.22
N LEU A 79 6.74 11.52 -1.07
CA LEU A 79 6.00 12.23 -0.01
C LEU A 79 5.55 13.63 -0.44
N LYS A 80 6.31 14.28 -1.33
CA LYS A 80 6.00 15.60 -1.90
C LYS A 80 5.40 15.50 -3.30
N ASN A 81 4.76 14.37 -3.63
CA ASN A 81 4.07 14.25 -4.90
C ASN A 81 3.09 15.42 -5.05
N LYS A 82 3.13 16.11 -6.20
CA LYS A 82 2.40 17.36 -6.42
C LYS A 82 0.89 17.21 -6.16
N PHE A 83 0.29 16.07 -6.51
CA PHE A 83 -1.14 15.85 -6.29
C PHE A 83 -1.47 15.83 -4.79
N CYS A 84 -0.72 15.04 -4.01
CA CYS A 84 -0.93 14.96 -2.57
C CYS A 84 -0.53 16.27 -1.86
N TYR A 85 0.68 16.77 -2.13
CA TYR A 85 1.30 17.85 -1.36
C TYR A 85 0.73 19.24 -1.69
N GLU A 86 0.35 19.50 -2.93
CA GLU A 86 -0.21 20.80 -3.33
C GLU A 86 -1.73 20.74 -3.45
N TYR A 87 -2.28 19.78 -4.22
CA TYR A 87 -3.70 19.77 -4.56
C TYR A 87 -4.56 19.32 -3.38
N MET A 88 -4.36 18.09 -2.89
CA MET A 88 -5.15 17.56 -1.76
C MET A 88 -4.99 18.41 -0.49
N LYS A 89 -3.83 19.03 -0.29
CA LYS A 89 -3.53 19.82 0.91
C LYS A 89 -4.24 21.17 0.95
N THR A 90 -4.35 21.85 -0.19
CA THR A 90 -4.73 23.28 -0.22
C THR A 90 -6.05 23.57 -0.92
N LYS A 91 -6.59 22.65 -1.72
CA LYS A 91 -7.77 22.92 -2.54
C LYS A 91 -9.07 22.68 -1.78
N PRO A 92 -10.11 23.49 -2.01
CA PRO A 92 -11.43 23.28 -1.42
C PRO A 92 -12.17 22.13 -2.10
N LYS A 93 -13.25 21.63 -1.49
CA LYS A 93 -14.02 20.47 -1.98
C LYS A 93 -14.62 20.63 -3.38
N ASP A 94 -14.82 21.86 -3.84
CA ASP A 94 -15.42 22.22 -5.13
C ASP A 94 -14.38 22.47 -6.24
N ASP A 95 -13.08 22.32 -5.93
CA ASP A 95 -12.01 22.34 -6.93
C ASP A 95 -12.13 21.14 -7.87
N LYS A 96 -12.76 21.37 -9.03
CA LYS A 96 -13.05 20.34 -10.03
C LYS A 96 -11.79 19.57 -10.49
N PRO A 97 -10.62 20.21 -10.75
CA PRO A 97 -9.42 19.48 -11.11
C PRO A 97 -8.98 18.48 -10.03
N THR A 98 -8.92 18.90 -8.76
CA THR A 98 -8.51 18.02 -7.65
C THR A 98 -9.50 16.88 -7.45
N LEU A 99 -10.80 17.18 -7.51
CA LEU A 99 -11.83 16.16 -7.40
C LEU A 99 -11.72 15.11 -8.52
N LYS A 100 -11.59 15.54 -9.78
CA LYS A 100 -11.40 14.61 -10.92
C LYS A 100 -10.13 13.77 -10.79
N GLY A 101 -9.04 14.38 -10.34
CA GLY A 101 -7.80 13.66 -10.08
C GLY A 101 -7.96 12.59 -9.01
N PHE A 102 -8.66 12.92 -7.93
CA PHE A 102 -8.91 11.98 -6.84
C PHE A 102 -9.86 10.85 -7.26
N GLU A 103 -10.94 11.17 -7.99
CA GLU A 103 -11.82 10.18 -8.61
C GLU A 103 -11.08 9.25 -9.57
N TRP A 104 -10.11 9.77 -10.32
CA TRP A 104 -9.27 8.94 -11.19
C TRP A 104 -8.36 8.01 -10.38
N TYR A 105 -7.66 8.54 -9.37
CA TYR A 105 -6.83 7.76 -8.47
C TYR A 105 -7.62 6.61 -7.83
N MET A 106 -8.80 6.89 -7.28
CA MET A 106 -9.63 5.87 -6.62
C MET A 106 -10.05 4.74 -7.55
N ARG A 107 -10.35 5.04 -8.83
CA ARG A 107 -10.66 4.02 -9.84
C ARG A 107 -9.43 3.17 -10.21
N GLN A 108 -8.25 3.79 -10.27
CA GLN A 108 -7.00 3.04 -10.48
C GLN A 108 -6.66 2.17 -9.27
N ASP A 109 -6.96 2.63 -8.04
CA ASP A 109 -6.78 1.86 -6.79
C ASP A 109 -7.67 0.62 -6.76
N PHE A 110 -8.94 0.77 -7.14
CA PHE A 110 -9.87 -0.35 -7.34
C PHE A 110 -9.32 -1.33 -8.39
N LEU A 111 -8.93 -0.82 -9.56
CA LEU A 111 -8.45 -1.66 -10.67
C LEU A 111 -7.15 -2.38 -10.34
N TYR A 112 -6.30 -1.79 -9.50
CA TYR A 112 -5.11 -2.46 -8.96
C TYR A 112 -5.49 -3.74 -8.21
N LEU A 113 -6.47 -3.68 -7.32
CA LEU A 113 -6.90 -4.82 -6.52
C LEU A 113 -7.55 -5.90 -7.41
N VAL A 114 -8.35 -5.49 -8.39
CA VAL A 114 -8.94 -6.42 -9.38
C VAL A 114 -7.86 -7.11 -10.21
N LYS A 115 -6.85 -6.37 -10.70
CA LYS A 115 -5.72 -6.95 -11.44
C LYS A 115 -4.89 -7.89 -10.59
N GLN A 116 -4.76 -7.61 -9.30
CA GLN A 116 -4.12 -8.51 -8.35
C GLN A 116 -4.90 -9.82 -8.15
N CYS A 117 -6.24 -9.80 -8.18
CA CYS A 117 -7.05 -11.02 -8.21
C CYS A 117 -6.82 -11.82 -9.50
N GLN A 118 -6.83 -11.16 -10.66
CA GLN A 118 -6.55 -11.78 -11.95
C GLN A 118 -5.17 -12.45 -11.95
N TYR A 119 -4.15 -11.74 -11.46
CA TYR A 119 -2.79 -12.24 -11.39
C TYR A 119 -2.69 -13.52 -10.54
N GLU A 120 -3.33 -13.55 -9.37
CA GLU A 120 -3.29 -14.73 -8.50
C GLU A 120 -4.08 -15.91 -9.09
N ALA A 121 -5.15 -15.66 -9.85
CA ALA A 121 -5.83 -16.70 -10.61
C ALA A 121 -4.93 -17.27 -11.72
N ASP A 122 -4.25 -16.41 -12.49
CA ASP A 122 -3.30 -16.87 -13.52
C ASP A 122 -2.09 -17.61 -12.90
N ARG A 123 -1.69 -17.23 -11.69
CA ARG A 123 -0.62 -17.90 -10.94
C ARG A 123 -1.06 -19.29 -10.46
N SER A 124 -2.30 -19.44 -9.98
CA SER A 124 -2.80 -20.76 -9.54
C SER A 124 -2.87 -21.76 -10.69
N LEU A 125 -3.23 -21.31 -11.91
CA LEU A 125 -3.21 -22.15 -13.11
C LEU A 125 -1.81 -22.65 -13.50
N ARG A 126 -0.75 -21.95 -13.07
CA ARG A 126 0.65 -22.28 -13.36
C ARG A 126 1.40 -22.87 -12.16
N ALA A 127 0.69 -23.12 -11.05
CA ALA A 127 1.29 -23.63 -9.84
C ALA A 127 1.95 -25.00 -10.08
N LYS A 128 3.17 -25.16 -9.57
CA LYS A 128 3.97 -26.40 -9.73
C LYS A 128 3.82 -27.35 -8.56
N ASN A 129 3.21 -26.90 -7.46
CA ASN A 129 2.95 -27.70 -6.28
C ASN A 129 1.70 -27.21 -5.54
N THR A 130 1.25 -28.03 -4.57
CA THR A 130 0.05 -27.79 -3.77
C THR A 130 0.13 -26.49 -2.95
N THR A 131 1.29 -26.15 -2.42
CA THR A 131 1.48 -24.94 -1.58
C THR A 131 1.31 -23.67 -2.40
N GLU A 132 1.89 -23.61 -3.59
CA GLU A 132 1.70 -22.51 -4.55
C GLU A 132 0.23 -22.38 -4.94
N PHE A 133 -0.41 -23.49 -5.31
CA PHE A 133 -1.82 -23.48 -5.72
C PHE A 133 -2.73 -22.98 -4.59
N LYS A 134 -2.58 -23.53 -3.38
CA LYS A 134 -3.38 -23.14 -2.21
C LYS A 134 -3.15 -21.68 -1.82
N THR A 135 -1.90 -21.20 -1.84
CA THR A 135 -1.57 -19.81 -1.53
C THR A 135 -2.23 -18.85 -2.51
N SER A 136 -2.09 -19.09 -3.82
CA SER A 136 -2.72 -18.24 -4.83
C SER A 136 -4.25 -18.30 -4.79
N MET A 137 -4.85 -19.48 -4.62
CA MET A 137 -6.31 -19.60 -4.50
C MET A 137 -6.85 -18.95 -3.22
N SER A 138 -6.09 -18.99 -2.12
CA SER A 138 -6.45 -18.27 -0.89
C SER A 138 -6.52 -16.76 -1.15
N ARG A 139 -5.54 -16.20 -1.88
CA ARG A 139 -5.54 -14.78 -2.26
C ARG A 139 -6.68 -14.42 -3.21
N VAL A 140 -6.97 -15.25 -4.21
CA VAL A 140 -8.14 -15.06 -5.08
C VAL A 140 -9.43 -14.99 -4.26
N LYS A 141 -9.52 -15.75 -3.17
CA LYS A 141 -10.68 -15.75 -2.28
C LYS A 141 -10.77 -14.49 -1.42
N THR A 142 -9.66 -13.97 -0.89
CA THR A 142 -9.68 -12.90 0.12
C THR A 142 -9.49 -11.49 -0.46
N ARG A 143 -8.78 -11.35 -1.58
CA ARG A 143 -8.51 -10.04 -2.20
C ARG A 143 -9.75 -9.25 -2.62
N PRO A 144 -10.85 -9.88 -3.10
CA PRO A 144 -12.09 -9.16 -3.37
C PRO A 144 -12.62 -8.39 -2.15
N ASP A 145 -12.41 -8.88 -0.93
CA ASP A 145 -12.86 -8.21 0.30
C ASP A 145 -12.17 -6.86 0.52
N ASN A 146 -10.98 -6.64 -0.08
CA ASN A 146 -10.30 -5.35 -0.08
C ASN A 146 -10.69 -4.46 -1.27
N ALA A 147 -11.14 -5.06 -2.39
CA ALA A 147 -11.50 -4.34 -3.61
C ALA A 147 -12.92 -3.75 -3.55
N LEU A 148 -13.89 -4.52 -3.05
CA LEU A 148 -15.29 -4.12 -2.94
C LEU A 148 -15.47 -2.81 -2.18
N PRO A 149 -14.77 -2.56 -1.07
CA PRO A 149 -15.00 -1.32 -0.35
C PRO A 149 -14.44 -0.07 -1.04
N VAL A 150 -13.37 -0.23 -1.83
CA VAL A 150 -12.84 0.85 -2.70
C VAL A 150 -13.83 1.13 -3.83
N TYR A 151 -14.44 0.08 -4.39
CA TYR A 151 -15.54 0.19 -5.35
C TYR A 151 -16.74 0.92 -4.75
N ASP A 152 -17.18 0.52 -3.55
CA ASP A 152 -18.30 1.14 -2.85
C ASP A 152 -18.05 2.63 -2.59
N ALA A 153 -16.83 3.01 -2.17
CA ALA A 153 -16.44 4.40 -2.00
C ALA A 153 -16.46 5.21 -3.32
N CYS A 154 -16.22 4.57 -4.46
CA CYS A 154 -16.34 5.23 -5.77
C CYS A 154 -17.81 5.54 -6.12
N ILE A 155 -18.73 4.60 -5.85
CA ILE A 155 -20.13 4.71 -6.31
C ILE A 155 -21.07 5.37 -5.29
N ALA A 156 -20.76 5.27 -3.99
CA ALA A 156 -21.58 5.87 -2.94
C ALA A 156 -21.62 7.39 -3.10
N LYS A 157 -22.76 8.02 -2.79
CA LYS A 157 -22.90 9.49 -2.91
C LYS A 157 -22.21 10.20 -1.75
N SER A 158 -21.88 11.47 -1.95
CA SER A 158 -21.43 12.36 -0.87
C SER A 158 -22.44 12.35 0.30
N PRO A 159 -21.99 12.31 1.56
CA PRO A 159 -20.59 12.42 2.03
C PRO A 159 -19.80 11.11 2.08
N ASP A 160 -20.44 9.96 1.82
CA ASP A 160 -19.88 8.63 2.08
C ASP A 160 -19.06 8.07 0.90
N GLY A 161 -19.11 8.73 -0.25
CA GLY A 161 -18.33 8.38 -1.44
C GLY A 161 -18.28 9.49 -2.49
N LEU A 162 -17.89 9.10 -3.71
CA LEU A 162 -17.63 10.02 -4.83
C LEU A 162 -18.80 10.18 -5.81
N GLY A 163 -19.81 9.31 -5.77
CA GLY A 163 -21.00 9.38 -6.62
C GLY A 163 -20.72 9.11 -8.10
N ILE A 164 -19.63 8.38 -8.40
CA ILE A 164 -19.26 8.02 -9.77
C ILE A 164 -20.25 6.97 -10.28
N ASN A 165 -20.66 7.09 -11.54
CA ASN A 165 -21.47 6.07 -12.18
C ASN A 165 -20.73 4.72 -12.20
N GLU A 166 -21.39 3.63 -11.76
CA GLU A 166 -20.79 2.30 -11.69
C GLU A 166 -20.16 1.84 -13.02
N TYR A 167 -20.80 2.15 -14.15
CA TYR A 167 -20.29 1.81 -15.47
C TYR A 167 -18.95 2.50 -15.74
N VAL A 168 -18.79 3.75 -15.31
CA VAL A 168 -17.52 4.49 -15.44
C VAL A 168 -16.44 3.85 -14.56
N VAL A 169 -16.78 3.41 -13.34
CA VAL A 169 -15.82 2.70 -12.46
C VAL A 169 -15.37 1.39 -13.10
N LEU A 170 -16.32 0.55 -13.54
CA LEU A 170 -16.06 -0.79 -14.09
C LEU A 170 -15.40 -0.77 -15.48
N SER A 171 -15.65 0.27 -16.29
CA SER A 171 -15.05 0.43 -17.62
C SER A 171 -13.74 1.21 -17.63
N THR A 172 -13.25 1.66 -16.47
CA THR A 172 -12.01 2.46 -16.40
C THR A 172 -10.82 1.66 -16.91
N PRO A 173 -10.06 2.17 -17.90
CA PRO A 173 -8.86 1.50 -18.38
C PRO A 173 -7.71 1.65 -17.38
N ALA A 174 -6.84 0.64 -17.33
CA ALA A 174 -5.61 0.73 -16.56
C ALA A 174 -4.62 1.67 -17.23
N THR A 175 -4.07 2.59 -16.43
CA THR A 175 -2.96 3.44 -16.86
C THR A 175 -1.70 2.62 -17.11
N GLU A 176 -0.76 3.19 -17.88
CA GLU A 176 0.57 2.63 -18.03
C GLU A 176 1.29 2.51 -16.67
N ALA A 177 1.14 3.52 -15.80
CA ALA A 177 1.66 3.51 -14.43
C ALA A 177 1.13 2.30 -13.64
N LEU A 178 -0.18 2.08 -13.66
CA LEU A 178 -0.78 0.92 -13.00
C LEU A 178 -0.26 -0.41 -13.58
N ASN A 179 -0.21 -0.54 -14.91
CA ASN A 179 0.28 -1.77 -15.53
C ASN A 179 1.76 -2.04 -15.20
N LYS A 180 2.62 -1.00 -15.14
CA LYS A 180 4.01 -1.12 -14.68
C LYS A 180 4.11 -1.57 -13.23
N TYR A 181 3.25 -1.05 -12.35
CA TYR A 181 3.20 -1.48 -10.96
C TYR A 181 2.82 -2.97 -10.85
N ILE A 182 1.76 -3.40 -11.53
CA ILE A 182 1.36 -4.82 -11.54
C ILE A 182 2.46 -5.70 -12.13
N ALA A 183 3.17 -5.24 -13.16
CA ALA A 183 4.29 -5.96 -13.75
C ALA A 183 5.46 -6.12 -12.75
N LEU A 184 5.78 -5.09 -11.96
CA LEU A 184 6.77 -5.17 -10.88
C LEU A 184 6.39 -6.25 -9.86
N LEU A 185 5.15 -6.25 -9.37
CA LEU A 185 4.70 -7.25 -8.39
C LEU A 185 4.71 -8.66 -8.96
N THR A 186 4.35 -8.78 -10.23
CA THR A 186 4.45 -10.03 -10.99
C THR A 186 5.89 -10.51 -11.10
N GLU A 187 6.84 -9.61 -11.38
CA GLU A 187 8.27 -9.93 -11.46
C GLU A 187 8.80 -10.43 -10.11
N VAL A 188 8.53 -9.69 -9.03
CA VAL A 188 9.03 -10.01 -7.68
C VAL A 188 8.48 -11.34 -7.15
N THR A 189 7.26 -11.72 -7.55
CA THR A 189 6.62 -12.96 -7.10
C THR A 189 7.08 -14.21 -7.86
N LYS A 190 7.81 -14.08 -8.99
CA LYS A 190 8.31 -15.22 -9.78
C LYS A 190 9.29 -16.09 -9.00
N ASP A 191 10.19 -15.47 -8.25
CA ASP A 191 11.24 -16.15 -7.51
C ASP A 191 10.72 -16.77 -6.20
N GLN A 192 9.43 -16.57 -5.89
CA GLN A 192 8.75 -17.07 -4.67
C GLN A 192 9.39 -16.67 -3.35
N ASN A 193 10.33 -15.72 -3.38
CA ASN A 193 10.90 -15.15 -2.19
C ASN A 193 9.86 -14.23 -1.52
N TRP A 194 9.21 -14.77 -0.49
CA TRP A 194 8.12 -14.10 0.22
C TRP A 194 8.56 -12.77 0.84
N VAL A 195 9.81 -12.66 1.32
CA VAL A 195 10.28 -11.43 1.96
C VAL A 195 10.49 -10.33 0.92
N MET A 196 10.93 -10.67 -0.29
CA MET A 196 11.06 -9.70 -1.39
C MET A 196 9.68 -9.18 -1.85
N VAL A 197 8.65 -10.03 -1.83
CA VAL A 197 7.27 -9.61 -2.10
C VAL A 197 6.82 -8.56 -1.07
N LEU A 198 7.09 -8.80 0.22
CA LEU A 198 6.77 -7.82 1.27
C LEU A 198 7.62 -6.54 1.16
N VAL A 199 8.86 -6.60 0.67
CA VAL A 199 9.67 -5.40 0.40
C VAL A 199 9.02 -4.50 -0.64
N ALA A 200 8.45 -5.07 -1.70
CA ALA A 200 7.74 -4.30 -2.73
C ALA A 200 6.52 -3.54 -2.17
N MET A 201 5.99 -3.96 -1.01
CA MET A 201 4.83 -3.36 -0.36
C MET A 201 5.18 -2.25 0.63
N ILE A 202 6.46 -2.10 1.01
CA ILE A 202 6.89 -1.10 2.01
C ILE A 202 6.49 0.32 1.59
N PRO A 203 6.73 0.79 0.34
CA PRO A 203 6.41 2.16 -0.02
C PRO A 203 4.93 2.51 0.16
N CYS A 204 4.01 1.61 -0.22
CA CYS A 204 2.57 1.84 -0.07
C CYS A 204 2.20 2.07 1.41
N VAL A 205 2.56 1.14 2.30
CA VAL A 205 2.20 1.23 3.74
C VAL A 205 2.84 2.44 4.41
N GLN A 206 4.14 2.65 4.22
CA GLN A 206 4.90 3.72 4.89
C GLN A 206 4.56 5.11 4.34
N SER A 207 4.45 5.26 3.02
CA SER A 207 4.18 6.57 2.42
C SER A 207 2.74 7.01 2.64
N TYR A 208 1.78 6.09 2.65
CA TYR A 208 0.37 6.44 2.83
C TYR A 208 0.13 7.03 4.20
N TYR A 209 0.67 6.38 5.24
CA TYR A 209 0.65 6.91 6.60
C TYR A 209 1.30 8.30 6.67
N ARG A 210 2.50 8.48 6.11
CA ARG A 210 3.24 9.75 6.19
C ARG A 210 2.57 10.90 5.43
N ILE A 211 2.05 10.62 4.24
CA ILE A 211 1.26 11.59 3.45
C ILE A 211 -0.02 11.94 4.22
N ALA A 212 -0.71 10.95 4.79
CA ALA A 212 -1.92 11.18 5.58
C ALA A 212 -1.64 11.99 6.85
N VAL A 213 -0.53 11.74 7.57
CA VAL A 213 -0.14 12.54 8.74
C VAL A 213 0.12 14.00 8.35
N ASP A 214 0.85 14.25 7.25
CA ASP A 214 1.07 15.61 6.76
C ASP A 214 -0.26 16.29 6.38
N LEU A 215 -1.12 15.61 5.62
CA LEU A 215 -2.43 16.13 5.24
C LEU A 215 -3.34 16.35 6.45
N HIS A 216 -3.36 15.43 7.41
CA HIS A 216 -4.19 15.54 8.62
C HIS A 216 -3.78 16.76 9.46
N SER A 217 -2.47 17.01 9.55
CA SER A 217 -1.92 18.12 10.33
C SER A 217 -2.03 19.46 9.62
N ASN A 218 -1.84 19.47 8.30
CA ASN A 218 -1.54 20.69 7.54
C ASN A 218 -2.54 21.00 6.41
N SER A 219 -3.60 20.20 6.19
CA SER A 219 -4.60 20.53 5.15
C SER A 219 -5.43 21.75 5.54
N THR A 220 -5.64 22.65 4.58
CA THR A 220 -6.50 23.83 4.74
C THR A 220 -7.99 23.46 4.78
N HIS A 221 -8.38 22.39 4.08
CA HIS A 221 -9.75 21.93 3.97
C HIS A 221 -9.89 20.48 4.42
N LYS A 222 -10.68 20.24 5.47
CA LYS A 222 -10.92 18.92 6.06
C LYS A 222 -12.29 18.33 5.71
N ASP A 223 -13.13 19.08 4.98
CA ASP A 223 -14.46 18.65 4.56
C ASP A 223 -14.47 18.02 3.15
N THR A 224 -13.31 17.90 2.51
CA THR A 224 -13.17 17.39 1.14
C THR A 224 -13.33 15.87 1.07
N PRO A 225 -13.72 15.32 -0.10
CA PRO A 225 -13.84 13.88 -0.27
C PRO A 225 -12.53 13.13 -0.01
N TRP A 226 -11.39 13.64 -0.50
CA TRP A 226 -10.09 12.99 -0.28
C TRP A 226 -9.64 13.03 1.18
N TYR A 227 -10.00 14.08 1.93
CA TYR A 227 -9.70 14.12 3.35
C TYR A 227 -10.49 13.03 4.10
N LYS A 228 -11.80 13.02 3.93
CA LYS A 228 -12.70 12.09 4.64
C LYS A 228 -12.48 10.63 4.25
N LEU A 229 -12.31 10.37 2.96
CA LEU A 229 -12.20 9.02 2.45
C LEU A 229 -10.78 8.46 2.65
N TRP A 230 -9.75 9.26 2.39
CA TRP A 230 -8.38 8.75 2.33
C TRP A 230 -7.54 9.17 3.53
N VAL A 231 -7.53 10.46 3.91
CA VAL A 231 -6.65 10.96 4.98
C VAL A 231 -7.04 10.39 6.34
N GLU A 232 -8.33 10.45 6.70
CA GLU A 232 -8.82 9.99 8.01
C GLU A 232 -8.59 8.50 8.25
N THR A 233 -8.60 7.68 7.20
CA THR A 233 -8.28 6.25 7.30
C THR A 233 -6.78 6.02 7.43
N ASN A 234 -5.98 6.59 6.53
CA ASN A 234 -4.55 6.29 6.44
C ASN A 234 -3.74 6.84 7.64
N VAL A 235 -4.20 7.92 8.30
CA VAL A 235 -3.53 8.46 9.49
C VAL A 235 -3.59 7.50 10.69
N GLN A 236 -4.53 6.56 10.72
CA GLN A 236 -4.71 5.60 11.82
C GLN A 236 -3.69 4.45 11.80
N TRP A 237 -2.80 4.42 10.81
CA TRP A 237 -1.93 3.27 10.54
C TRP A 237 -0.53 3.37 11.15
N GLU A 238 -0.32 4.28 12.10
CA GLU A 238 0.94 4.40 12.82
C GLU A 238 1.40 3.06 13.41
N SER A 239 0.51 2.34 14.10
CA SER A 239 0.86 1.04 14.67
C SER A 239 1.26 0.02 13.60
N SER A 240 0.61 0.06 12.43
CA SER A 240 0.93 -0.81 11.30
C SER A 240 2.31 -0.54 10.71
N THR A 241 2.71 0.74 10.60
CA THR A 241 4.04 1.09 10.10
C THR A 241 5.15 0.68 11.06
N VAL A 242 4.94 0.84 12.37
CA VAL A 242 5.87 0.35 13.41
C VAL A 242 5.97 -1.17 13.39
N LYS A 243 4.84 -1.87 13.31
CA LYS A 243 4.83 -3.34 13.25
C LYS A 243 5.47 -3.88 11.97
N GLN A 244 5.34 -3.18 10.84
CA GLN A 244 6.06 -3.54 9.61
C GLN A 244 7.59 -3.44 9.81
N ILE A 245 8.08 -2.38 10.46
CA ILE A 245 9.50 -2.24 10.80
C ILE A 245 9.95 -3.41 11.68
N GLU A 246 9.23 -3.70 12.76
CA GLU A 246 9.55 -4.82 13.66
C GLU A 246 9.49 -6.18 12.98
N PHE A 247 8.57 -6.36 12.04
CA PHE A 247 8.48 -7.57 11.24
C PHE A 247 9.79 -7.82 10.47
N PHE A 248 10.32 -6.81 9.77
CA PHE A 248 11.58 -6.97 9.05
C PHE A 248 12.78 -7.12 9.99
N LYS A 249 12.82 -6.37 11.11
CA LYS A 249 13.90 -6.51 12.11
C LYS A 249 13.96 -7.93 12.68
N THR A 250 12.80 -8.49 13.02
CA THR A 250 12.72 -9.85 13.56
C THR A 250 13.10 -10.90 12.53
N ASN A 251 12.80 -10.65 11.25
CA ASN A 251 13.14 -11.54 10.12
C ASN A 251 14.46 -11.17 9.45
N TYR A 252 15.44 -10.62 10.19
CA TYR A 252 16.75 -10.21 9.66
C TYR A 252 17.42 -11.27 8.79
N THR A 253 17.40 -12.54 9.22
CA THR A 253 18.04 -13.65 8.51
C THR A 253 17.42 -13.93 7.15
N GLU A 254 16.16 -13.57 6.95
CA GLU A 254 15.40 -13.85 5.73
C GLU A 254 15.74 -12.90 4.59
N TRP A 255 16.19 -11.68 4.91
CA TRP A 255 16.43 -10.65 3.89
C TRP A 255 17.87 -10.16 3.79
N LYS A 256 18.71 -10.34 4.81
CA LYS A 256 20.07 -9.76 4.84
C LYS A 256 20.90 -10.11 3.60
N ASP A 257 20.82 -11.36 3.14
CA ASP A 257 21.59 -11.86 2.00
C ASP A 257 20.93 -11.49 0.65
N HIS A 258 19.70 -10.97 0.70
CA HIS A 258 18.94 -10.45 -0.44
C HIS A 258 18.89 -8.92 -0.46
N TYR A 259 19.64 -8.23 0.41
CA TYR A 259 19.59 -6.78 0.54
C TYR A 259 19.78 -6.01 -0.79
N PRO A 260 20.73 -6.37 -1.68
CA PRO A 260 20.86 -5.70 -2.98
C PRO A 260 19.58 -5.78 -3.82
N LYS A 261 18.88 -6.92 -3.79
CA LYS A 261 17.60 -7.10 -4.48
C LYS A 261 16.48 -6.33 -3.80
N ALA A 262 16.45 -6.33 -2.47
CA ALA A 262 15.49 -5.53 -1.69
C ALA A 262 15.58 -4.04 -2.05
N LYS A 263 16.80 -3.50 -2.15
CA LYS A 263 17.05 -2.12 -2.55
C LYS A 263 16.52 -1.80 -3.95
N GLU A 264 16.77 -2.68 -4.92
CA GLU A 264 16.26 -2.53 -6.28
C GLU A 264 14.72 -2.53 -6.32
N ILE A 265 14.09 -3.50 -5.65
CA ILE A 265 12.64 -3.64 -5.59
C ILE A 265 12.01 -2.41 -4.93
N PHE A 266 12.55 -1.99 -3.79
CA PHE A 266 12.04 -0.84 -3.06
C PHE A 266 12.09 0.44 -3.90
N LYS A 267 13.20 0.69 -4.60
CA LYS A 267 13.34 1.84 -5.50
C LYS A 267 12.32 1.81 -6.64
N LYS A 268 12.13 0.64 -7.28
CA LYS A 268 11.10 0.46 -8.32
C LYS A 268 9.69 0.69 -7.78
N ALA A 269 9.41 0.23 -6.55
CA ALA A 269 8.11 0.41 -5.91
C ALA A 269 7.86 1.88 -5.51
N ILE A 270 8.87 2.64 -5.07
CA ILE A 270 8.74 4.09 -4.87
C ILE A 270 8.35 4.77 -6.18
N GLN A 271 9.05 4.44 -7.28
CA GLN A 271 8.74 5.04 -8.58
C GLN A 271 7.33 4.69 -9.04
N ALA A 272 6.89 3.46 -8.83
CA ALA A 272 5.53 3.04 -9.17
C ALA A 272 4.46 3.83 -8.40
N GLU A 273 4.67 4.15 -7.12
CA GLU A 273 3.78 5.03 -6.36
C GLU A 273 3.82 6.48 -6.87
N ILE A 274 5.00 7.02 -7.18
CA ILE A 274 5.15 8.38 -7.75
C ILE A 274 4.36 8.49 -9.05
N ASP A 275 4.55 7.52 -9.95
CA ASP A 275 3.90 7.51 -11.26
C ASP A 275 2.38 7.38 -11.11
N LEU A 276 1.91 6.52 -10.21
CA LEU A 276 0.49 6.30 -10.00
C LEU A 276 -0.21 7.53 -9.42
N TRP A 277 0.38 8.18 -8.41
CA TRP A 277 -0.10 9.48 -7.92
C TRP A 277 -0.03 10.56 -9.01
N GLY A 278 1.01 10.52 -9.86
CA GLY A 278 1.15 11.42 -11.00
C GLY A 278 -0.03 11.37 -11.98
N THR A 279 -0.67 10.20 -12.13
CA THR A 279 -1.87 10.06 -13.00
C THR A 279 -3.07 10.88 -12.54
N ALA A 280 -3.09 11.32 -11.28
CA ALA A 280 -4.16 12.16 -10.73
C ALA A 280 -4.02 13.66 -11.09
N LEU A 281 -2.84 14.11 -11.52
CA LEU A 281 -2.60 15.52 -11.89
C LEU A 281 -3.28 15.91 -13.22
N ASP A 282 -3.31 14.97 -14.16
CA ASP A 282 -3.93 15.14 -15.48
C ASP A 282 -4.62 13.83 -15.87
N PRO A 283 -5.77 13.52 -15.24
CA PRO A 283 -6.48 12.29 -15.54
C PRO A 283 -6.98 12.32 -16.99
N PRO A 284 -6.96 11.18 -17.72
CA PRO A 284 -7.53 11.09 -19.05
C PRO A 284 -8.96 11.61 -19.09
N LYS A 285 -9.33 12.25 -20.20
CA LYS A 285 -10.73 12.64 -20.42
C LYS A 285 -11.58 11.38 -20.45
N ALA A 286 -12.55 11.32 -19.53
CA ALA A 286 -13.56 10.28 -19.47
C ALA A 286 -14.45 10.30 -20.73
#